data_AF-A0A380MXZ0-F1
#
_entry.id   AF-A0A380MXZ0-F1
#
_cell.length_a   1.000
_cell.length_b   1.000
_cell.length_c   1.000
_cell.angle_alpha   90.00
_cell.angle_beta   90.00
_cell.angle_gamma   90.00
#
_symmetry.space_group_name_H-M   'P 1'
#
loop_
_entity.id
_entity.type
_entity.pdbx_description
1 polymer ?
#
loop_
_entity_poly.entity_id
_entity_poly.type
_entity_poly.pdbx_seq_one_letter_code
_entity_poly.pdbx_strand_id
1 'polypeptide(L)'
;MVERLVRERNVVITPNNPVLTGSLVECESLRYRRRIMHVANMMRLVFALLCVIFAPLLLSGKMQFIWCSEFVEQNTILLFGCAYIVLLSLITLYSLRGKGDEGLFLVNALVDIFFAVLFLVSLDFKENWQWLVPFMLVSLALSLLTLNIFQCASYAFFVFWELVLVYLLWSMDRLNFFGANVKTIGQSAFDLWSRHDGELIGMLVVCAALSLILFLVGYLANNARENGIMAKLNRTFYEQSRSLNESIIAEMPSGLIVLNVRNEIVAMNRIMRERFRIRREESMPLTLKQLSPLLARQLARWLDLKHNDLQPLNLFGETYTATFTPLPIAGYSPLIMISLENTEAIYQRVRETRLASLGRLTAGIAHEIRNPLGSIQSANELLAEARPDDEKLQGLCHKIQSNSRRINAIISDILDMFTDRPSSPQLLALNDFLRNSISNSRNDKDLELTPISLNAEETKECSVFFDPSHLGQILHNLMLNAMKHGGRKDIEIIMQTHLGEGGRSIYLDVIDNGRGVPENLRERIFEPFYSSSHEGTGLGLYLVREMCLANQAHIIYVHRAQGASFRIIMERYLTENDNI
;
A
#
# COMPACT_ATOMS: atom_id res chain seq x y z
N MET A 1 17.92 11.32 10.22
CA MET A 1 16.65 11.87 10.77
C MET A 1 15.45 11.35 10.01
N VAL A 2 15.42 11.41 8.67
CA VAL A 2 14.44 10.66 7.85
C VAL A 2 14.42 9.18 8.27
N GLU A 3 15.59 8.54 8.37
CA GLU A 3 15.74 7.17 8.91
C GLU A 3 15.25 7.00 10.36
N ARG A 4 15.38 8.05 11.20
CA ARG A 4 14.96 8.00 12.61
C ARG A 4 13.45 8.18 12.75
N LEU A 5 12.84 9.04 11.94
CA LEU A 5 11.39 9.27 11.88
C LEU A 5 10.65 8.10 11.20
N VAL A 6 11.26 7.49 10.19
CA VAL A 6 10.76 6.22 9.62
C VAL A 6 10.79 5.11 10.68
N ARG A 7 11.88 5.01 11.46
CA ARG A 7 11.99 4.05 12.57
C ARG A 7 11.02 4.33 13.73
N GLU A 8 10.88 5.58 14.15
CA GLU A 8 10.11 5.94 15.35
C GLU A 8 8.60 5.99 15.12
N ARG A 9 8.13 6.28 13.89
CA ARG A 9 6.69 6.42 13.59
C ARG A 9 6.11 5.31 12.70
N ASN A 10 6.89 4.32 12.26
CA ASN A 10 6.40 3.22 11.42
C ASN A 10 5.65 3.68 10.15
N VAL A 11 5.99 4.85 9.61
CA VAL A 11 5.28 5.44 8.47
C VAL A 11 5.94 5.03 7.17
N VAL A 12 5.16 4.39 6.30
CA VAL A 12 5.52 4.16 4.90
C VAL A 12 5.52 5.51 4.20
N ILE A 13 6.69 6.01 3.83
CA ILE A 13 6.82 7.23 3.05
C ILE A 13 6.20 6.93 1.68
N THR A 14 5.18 7.69 1.27
CA THR A 14 4.62 7.62 -0.07
C THR A 14 4.70 9.01 -0.70
N PRO A 15 5.15 9.14 -1.95
CA PRO A 15 5.27 10.44 -2.62
C PRO A 15 3.91 11.12 -2.83
N ASN A 16 2.82 10.34 -2.84
CA ASN A 16 1.45 10.83 -2.99
C ASN A 16 0.78 11.27 -1.69
N ASN A 17 1.50 11.36 -0.57
CA ASN A 17 0.97 11.97 0.65
C ASN A 17 1.56 13.37 0.86
N PRO A 18 1.06 14.40 0.15
CA PRO A 18 1.62 15.76 0.17
C PRO A 18 1.64 16.36 1.58
N VAL A 19 0.75 15.91 2.47
CA VAL A 19 0.68 16.38 3.86
C VAL A 19 1.90 15.90 4.66
N LEU A 20 2.32 14.66 4.45
CA LEU A 20 3.43 14.08 5.22
C LEU A 20 4.79 14.58 4.70
N THR A 21 4.95 14.67 3.38
CA THR A 21 6.12 15.28 2.73
C THR A 21 6.22 16.77 3.08
N GLY A 22 5.11 17.51 3.02
CA GLY A 22 5.03 18.91 3.45
C GLY A 22 5.45 19.08 4.91
N SER A 23 4.90 18.28 5.83
CA SER A 23 5.22 18.36 7.27
C SER A 23 6.69 18.06 7.59
N LEU A 24 7.33 17.15 6.83
CA LEU A 24 8.74 16.80 7.00
C LEU A 24 9.66 17.92 6.50
N VAL A 25 9.34 18.49 5.35
CA VAL A 25 10.07 19.65 4.79
C VAL A 25 9.91 20.87 5.70
N GLU A 26 8.73 21.09 6.25
CA GLU A 26 8.45 22.16 7.21
C GLU A 26 9.19 21.95 8.54
N CYS A 27 9.23 20.73 9.07
CA CYS A 27 10.02 20.41 10.26
C CYS A 27 11.54 20.61 10.05
N GLU A 28 12.05 20.29 8.87
CA GLU A 28 13.46 20.48 8.53
C GLU A 28 13.80 21.95 8.23
N SER A 29 12.87 22.70 7.65
CA SER A 29 13.00 24.14 7.46
C SER A 29 13.08 24.87 8.81
N LEU A 30 12.20 24.54 9.77
CA LEU A 30 12.17 25.13 11.11
C LEU A 30 13.46 24.88 11.91
N ARG A 31 14.03 23.66 11.88
CA ARG A 31 15.27 23.36 12.61
C ARG A 31 16.47 24.07 12.04
N TYR A 32 16.54 24.18 10.73
CA TYR A 32 17.62 24.90 10.07
C TYR A 32 17.54 26.41 10.33
N ARG A 33 16.34 26.99 10.24
CA ARG A 33 16.10 28.39 10.62
C ARG A 33 16.60 28.67 12.03
N ARG A 34 16.35 27.75 12.97
CA ARG A 34 16.90 27.85 14.33
C ARG A 34 18.43 27.85 14.37
N ARG A 35 19.08 26.93 13.64
CA ARG A 35 20.56 26.88 13.58
C ARG A 35 21.16 28.14 12.99
N ILE A 36 20.60 28.65 11.90
CA ILE A 36 21.07 29.91 11.32
C ILE A 36 20.84 31.07 12.28
N MET A 37 19.66 31.16 12.92
CA MET A 37 19.39 32.21 13.91
C MET A 37 20.46 32.22 15.00
N HIS A 38 20.89 31.05 15.49
CA HIS A 38 21.98 30.98 16.46
C HIS A 38 23.32 31.47 15.90
N VAL A 39 23.69 31.04 14.69
CA VAL A 39 24.95 31.47 14.05
C VAL A 39 24.96 32.97 13.80
N ALA A 40 23.86 33.52 13.25
CA ALA A 40 23.73 34.94 12.97
C ALA A 40 23.75 35.78 14.25
N ASN A 41 23.00 35.38 15.29
CA ASN A 41 23.04 36.06 16.58
C ASN A 41 24.44 36.02 17.23
N MET A 42 25.15 34.90 17.12
CA MET A 42 26.54 34.80 17.58
C MET A 42 27.48 35.71 16.79
N MET A 43 27.36 35.76 15.47
CA MET A 43 28.15 36.68 14.64
C MET A 43 27.87 38.15 14.99
N ARG A 44 26.61 38.52 15.22
CA ARG A 44 26.22 39.87 15.67
C ARG A 44 26.83 40.21 17.02
N LEU A 45 26.78 39.28 17.97
CA LEU A 45 27.38 39.46 19.29
C LEU A 45 28.89 39.72 19.18
N VAL A 46 29.59 38.91 18.39
CA VAL A 46 31.03 39.06 18.14
C VAL A 46 31.33 40.41 17.49
N PHE A 47 30.55 40.80 16.47
CA PHE A 47 30.73 42.07 15.78
C PHE A 47 30.47 43.27 16.70
N ALA A 48 29.39 43.26 17.47
CA ALA A 48 29.07 44.30 18.44
C ALA A 48 30.18 44.43 19.51
N LEU A 49 30.71 43.30 19.99
CA LEU A 49 31.81 43.26 20.96
C LEU A 49 33.10 43.84 20.36
N LEU A 50 33.43 43.50 19.12
CA LEU A 50 34.54 44.11 18.38
C LEU A 50 34.33 45.63 18.22
N CYS A 51 33.14 46.08 17.82
CA CYS A 51 32.84 47.51 17.69
C CYS A 51 33.03 48.25 19.02
N VAL A 52 32.56 47.71 20.15
CA VAL A 52 32.75 48.35 21.46
C VAL A 52 34.21 48.38 21.90
N ILE A 53 34.98 47.31 21.65
CA ILE A 53 36.41 47.25 21.99
C ILE A 53 37.24 48.22 21.15
N PHE A 54 36.93 48.34 19.86
CA PHE A 54 37.70 49.17 18.92
C PHE A 54 37.16 50.61 18.78
N ALA A 55 35.95 50.91 19.28
CA ALA A 55 35.37 52.26 19.22
C ALA A 55 36.27 53.36 19.82
N PRO A 56 36.91 53.18 20.99
CA PRO A 56 37.82 54.19 21.55
C PRO A 56 39.07 54.43 20.67
N LEU A 57 39.52 53.38 19.97
CA LEU A 57 40.68 53.42 19.07
C LEU A 57 40.37 54.18 17.77
N LEU A 58 39.12 54.10 17.32
CA LEU A 58 38.62 54.75 16.09
C LEU A 58 38.27 56.23 16.31
N LEU A 59 37.67 56.58 17.46
CA LEU A 59 37.19 57.95 17.74
C LEU A 59 38.30 58.96 18.08
N SER A 60 39.40 58.51 18.70
CA SER A 60 40.41 59.42 19.26
C SER A 60 41.56 59.77 18.31
N GLY A 61 41.74 59.04 17.20
CA GLY A 61 42.89 59.17 16.30
C GLY A 61 44.27 58.95 16.95
N LYS A 62 44.35 58.81 18.28
CA LYS A 62 45.52 58.56 19.11
C LYS A 62 45.11 57.79 20.38
N MET A 63 45.81 56.69 20.65
CA MET A 63 45.70 55.92 21.89
C MET A 63 46.11 56.76 23.12
N GLN A 64 45.16 57.48 23.73
CA GLN A 64 45.29 57.95 25.10
C GLN A 64 44.17 57.33 25.96
N PHE A 65 44.56 56.50 26.92
CA PHE A 65 43.70 55.94 27.95
C PHE A 65 43.27 57.06 28.91
N ILE A 66 42.02 57.53 28.80
CA ILE A 66 41.44 58.53 29.70
C ILE A 66 40.96 57.82 30.98
N TRP A 67 41.45 58.25 32.14
CA TRP A 67 41.06 57.73 33.45
C TRP A 67 39.76 58.37 33.97
N CYS A 68 38.75 57.52 34.11
CA CYS A 68 37.58 57.49 35.00
C CYS A 68 36.71 58.72 35.38
N SER A 69 37.15 59.99 35.40
CA SER A 69 36.29 61.08 35.91
C SER A 69 35.62 61.96 34.83
N GLU A 70 36.23 62.13 33.65
CA GLU A 70 35.57 62.74 32.46
C GLU A 70 34.83 61.70 31.59
N PHE A 71 34.84 60.44 32.03
CA PHE A 71 34.36 59.30 31.25
C PHE A 71 32.84 59.27 31.07
N VAL A 72 32.04 60.01 31.86
CA VAL A 72 30.57 59.87 31.85
C VAL A 72 29.89 60.76 30.80
N GLU A 73 30.44 61.94 30.47
CA GLU A 73 29.83 62.85 29.47
C GLU A 73 30.17 62.48 28.02
N GLN A 74 31.27 61.77 27.75
CA GLN A 74 31.67 61.33 26.39
C GLN A 74 31.35 59.86 26.06
N ASN A 75 30.86 59.03 27.00
CA ASN A 75 30.68 57.57 26.77
C ASN A 75 29.23 57.05 26.74
N THR A 76 28.26 57.89 26.39
CA THR A 76 26.90 57.42 26.04
C THR A 76 26.94 56.28 25.00
N ILE A 77 27.86 56.37 24.04
CA ILE A 77 28.09 55.39 22.97
C ILE A 77 28.53 54.03 23.52
N LEU A 78 29.49 54.01 24.46
CA LEU A 78 29.97 52.77 25.08
C LEU A 78 28.88 52.14 25.94
N LEU A 79 28.10 52.96 26.65
CA LEU A 79 26.97 52.52 27.46
C LEU A 79 25.87 51.88 26.59
N PHE A 80 25.52 52.51 25.46
CA PHE A 80 24.53 51.98 24.52
C PHE A 80 25.02 50.73 23.78
N GLY A 81 26.30 50.68 23.40
CA GLY A 81 26.92 49.48 22.83
C GLY A 81 26.91 48.30 23.80
N CYS A 82 27.26 48.54 25.06
CA CYS A 82 27.16 47.52 26.11
C CYS A 82 25.71 47.08 26.35
N ALA A 83 24.74 48.01 26.38
CA ALA A 83 23.33 47.69 26.51
C ALA A 83 22.80 46.86 25.33
N TYR A 84 23.23 47.17 24.11
CA TYR A 84 22.91 46.40 22.90
C TYR A 84 23.47 44.98 22.98
N ILE A 85 24.73 44.82 23.40
CA ILE A 85 25.37 43.50 23.60
C ILE A 85 24.63 42.69 24.65
N VAL A 86 24.25 43.28 25.78
CA VAL A 86 23.48 42.59 26.84
C VAL A 86 22.12 42.13 26.30
N LEU A 87 21.42 42.99 25.55
CA LEU A 87 20.12 42.65 25.00
C LEU A 87 20.22 41.56 23.91
N LEU A 88 21.18 41.66 22.99
CA LEU A 88 21.51 40.62 22.01
C LEU A 88 21.88 39.29 22.69
N SER A 89 22.65 39.34 23.78
CA SER A 89 23.01 38.15 24.55
C SER A 89 21.79 37.47 25.16
N LEU A 90 20.86 38.25 25.72
CA LEU A 90 19.60 37.75 26.28
C LEU A 90 18.71 37.14 25.20
N ILE A 91 18.60 37.77 24.02
CA ILE A 91 17.81 37.23 22.92
C ILE A 91 18.47 35.96 22.34
N THR A 92 19.80 35.91 22.28
CA THR A 92 20.54 34.71 21.87
C THR A 92 20.31 33.56 22.84
N LEU A 93 20.33 33.83 24.16
CA LEU A 93 20.08 32.84 25.21
C LEU A 93 18.63 32.35 25.18
N TYR A 94 17.67 33.24 24.91
CA TYR A 94 16.26 32.89 24.75
C TYR A 94 16.02 32.06 23.49
N SER A 95 16.64 32.45 22.38
CA SER A 95 16.62 31.71 21.11
C SER A 95 17.07 30.26 21.30
N LEU A 96 18.13 30.02 22.08
CA LEU A 96 18.66 28.68 22.38
C LEU A 96 17.66 27.78 23.16
N ARG A 97 16.74 28.38 23.93
CA ARG A 97 15.72 27.65 24.72
C ARG A 97 14.39 27.48 24.00
N GLY A 98 14.05 28.36 23.06
CA GLY A 98 12.73 28.45 22.42
C GLY A 98 12.51 27.53 21.21
N LYS A 99 11.23 27.29 20.89
CA LYS A 99 10.84 26.65 19.62
C LYS A 99 10.82 27.67 18.48
N GLY A 100 11.98 28.00 17.89
CA GLY A 100 12.14 28.75 16.63
C GLY A 100 10.92 29.55 16.15
N ASP A 101 10.53 30.56 16.91
CA ASP A 101 9.30 31.31 16.73
C ASP A 101 9.55 32.46 15.74
N GLU A 102 8.66 32.64 14.76
CA GLU A 102 8.82 33.71 13.75
C GLU A 102 8.81 35.09 14.41
N GLY A 103 8.10 35.24 15.53
CA GLY A 103 8.10 36.45 16.34
C GLY A 103 9.48 36.83 16.90
N LEU A 104 10.37 35.86 17.13
CA LEU A 104 11.71 36.15 17.66
C LEU A 104 12.58 36.91 16.66
N PHE A 105 12.40 36.64 15.36
CA PHE A 105 13.10 37.34 14.31
C PHE A 105 12.66 38.81 14.22
N LEU A 106 11.36 39.06 14.37
CA LEU A 106 10.81 40.41 14.38
C LEU A 106 11.32 41.20 15.59
N VAL A 107 11.35 40.58 16.77
CA VAL A 107 11.89 41.21 17.99
C VAL A 107 13.37 41.56 17.81
N ASN A 108 14.17 40.66 17.25
CA ASN A 108 15.59 40.91 16.94
C ASN A 108 15.77 42.15 16.06
N ALA A 109 15.01 42.24 14.98
CA ALA A 109 15.10 43.38 14.08
C ALA A 109 14.65 44.70 14.71
N LEU A 110 13.55 44.69 15.48
CA LEU A 110 13.09 45.89 16.18
C LEU A 110 14.13 46.39 17.19
N VAL A 111 14.84 45.47 17.84
CA VAL A 111 15.95 45.79 18.73
C VAL A 111 17.13 46.39 17.96
N ASP A 112 17.52 45.80 16.84
CA ASP A 112 18.59 46.35 15.99
C ASP A 112 18.26 47.77 15.53
N ILE A 113 17.01 48.01 15.07
CA ILE A 113 16.51 49.33 14.65
C ILE A 113 16.54 50.31 15.81
N PHE A 114 16.01 49.91 16.99
CA PHE A 114 15.98 50.77 18.16
C PHE A 114 17.39 51.25 18.55
N PHE A 115 18.36 50.33 18.58
CA PHE A 115 19.74 50.70 18.90
C PHE A 115 20.43 51.47 17.78
N ALA A 116 20.12 51.22 16.51
CA ALA A 116 20.63 52.02 15.40
C ALA A 116 20.14 53.47 15.49
N VAL A 117 18.85 53.68 15.79
CA VAL A 117 18.26 55.02 16.00
C VAL A 117 18.83 55.68 17.26
N LEU A 118 19.00 54.93 18.35
CA LEU A 118 19.58 55.46 19.59
C LEU A 118 21.05 55.88 19.39
N PHE A 119 21.80 55.07 18.63
CA PHE A 119 23.19 55.36 18.26
C PHE A 119 23.28 56.60 17.36
N LEU A 120 22.37 56.73 16.38
CA LEU A 120 22.20 57.91 15.52
C LEU A 120 22.01 59.20 16.33
N VAL A 121 21.17 59.16 17.36
CA VAL A 121 20.89 60.32 18.22
C VAL A 121 22.08 60.66 19.13
N SER A 122 22.86 59.66 19.53
CA SER A 122 23.88 59.81 20.59
C SER A 122 25.25 60.24 20.08
N LEU A 123 25.57 59.99 18.81
CA LEU A 123 26.93 60.17 18.25
C LEU A 123 27.24 61.58 17.74
N ASP A 124 26.30 62.51 17.89
CA ASP A 124 26.28 63.80 17.19
C ASP A 124 26.52 63.57 15.68
N PHE A 125 25.42 63.30 14.95
CA PHE A 125 25.37 62.80 13.57
C PHE A 125 26.32 63.49 12.57
N LYS A 126 26.70 64.72 12.89
CA LYS A 126 27.50 65.66 12.13
C LYS A 126 28.92 65.18 11.77
N GLU A 127 29.63 64.50 12.68
CA GLU A 127 31.06 64.15 12.45
C GLU A 127 31.31 62.69 12.07
N ASN A 128 30.41 61.75 12.42
CA ASN A 128 30.73 60.32 12.43
C ASN A 128 29.85 59.43 11.53
N TRP A 129 29.07 60.01 10.62
CA TRP A 129 28.12 59.29 9.75
C TRP A 129 28.76 58.20 8.87
N GLN A 130 30.05 58.33 8.52
CA GLN A 130 30.79 57.39 7.67
C GLN A 130 30.90 55.97 8.26
N TRP A 131 30.87 55.86 9.59
CA TRP A 131 30.96 54.58 10.31
C TRP A 131 29.61 53.89 10.50
N LEU A 132 28.52 54.63 10.29
CA LEU A 132 27.16 54.17 10.50
C LEU A 132 26.66 53.28 9.34
N VAL A 133 27.07 53.62 8.12
CA VAL A 133 26.70 52.89 6.89
C VAL A 133 27.24 51.45 6.88
N PRO A 134 28.53 51.17 7.18
CA PRO A 134 29.03 49.80 7.25
C PRO A 134 28.39 48.99 8.38
N PHE A 135 28.13 49.60 9.54
CA PHE A 135 27.48 48.93 10.67
C PHE A 135 26.05 48.49 10.33
N MET A 136 25.25 49.39 9.74
CA MET A 136 23.91 49.08 9.27
C MET A 136 23.92 48.02 8.16
N LEU A 137 24.83 48.12 7.18
CA LEU A 137 24.94 47.15 6.09
C LEU A 137 25.35 45.75 6.59
N VAL A 138 26.24 45.65 7.58
CA VAL A 138 26.66 44.38 8.17
C VAL A 138 25.55 43.78 9.04
N SER A 139 24.92 44.58 9.90
CA SER A 139 23.78 44.14 10.72
C SER A 139 22.62 43.65 9.85
N LEU A 140 22.37 44.34 8.74
CA LEU A 140 21.39 43.96 7.75
C LEU A 140 21.77 42.68 6.99
N ALA A 141 22.99 42.56 6.49
CA ALA A 141 23.46 41.38 5.76
C ALA A 141 23.34 40.12 6.65
N LEU A 142 23.65 40.26 7.94
CA LEU A 142 23.48 39.20 8.95
C LEU A 142 21.99 38.89 9.22
N SER A 143 21.10 39.88 9.12
CA SER A 143 19.64 39.69 9.20
C SER A 143 19.08 38.92 8.01
N LEU A 144 19.54 39.23 6.79
CA LEU A 144 19.04 38.65 5.55
C LEU A 144 19.38 37.16 5.39
N LEU A 145 20.47 36.69 5.99
CA LEU A 145 20.83 35.26 6.02
C LEU A 145 19.80 34.39 6.76
N THR A 146 18.89 35.00 7.53
CA THR A 146 18.04 34.29 8.49
C THR A 146 16.58 34.06 8.06
N LEU A 147 16.13 34.57 6.89
CA LEU A 147 14.70 34.80 6.63
C LEU A 147 14.11 34.21 5.33
N ASN A 148 12.77 34.12 5.33
CA ASN A 148 11.91 33.63 4.26
C ASN A 148 11.75 34.67 3.12
N ILE A 149 11.39 34.24 1.90
CA ILE A 149 11.24 35.11 0.70
C ILE A 149 10.36 36.35 0.95
N PHE A 150 9.24 36.20 1.66
CA PHE A 150 8.33 37.32 1.98
C PHE A 150 8.92 38.31 3.01
N GLN A 151 9.77 37.83 3.92
CA GLN A 151 10.39 38.68 4.94
C GLN A 151 11.60 39.42 4.35
N CYS A 152 12.38 38.80 3.46
CA CYS A 152 13.46 39.47 2.74
C CYS A 152 12.98 40.73 1.99
N ALA A 153 11.78 40.69 1.40
CA ALA A 153 11.18 41.85 0.74
C ALA A 153 10.83 42.98 1.72
N SER A 154 10.23 42.66 2.86
CA SER A 154 9.92 43.65 3.92
C SER A 154 11.18 44.28 4.52
N TYR A 155 12.27 43.50 4.68
CA TYR A 155 13.54 44.03 5.18
C TYR A 155 14.30 44.85 4.14
N ALA A 156 14.31 44.43 2.86
CA ALA A 156 14.86 45.25 1.77
C ALA A 156 14.14 46.61 1.69
N PHE A 157 12.81 46.61 1.85
CA PHE A 157 12.03 47.85 1.96
C PHE A 157 12.44 48.68 3.18
N PHE A 158 12.61 48.06 4.35
CA PHE A 158 13.02 48.77 5.57
C PHE A 158 14.40 49.41 5.47
N VAL A 159 15.38 48.70 4.89
CA VAL A 159 16.75 49.20 4.70
C VAL A 159 16.79 50.36 3.75
N PHE A 160 16.05 50.24 2.65
CA PHE A 160 15.88 51.32 1.71
C PHE A 160 15.37 52.57 2.44
N TRP A 161 14.37 52.42 3.32
CA TRP A 161 13.84 53.53 4.11
C TRP A 161 14.77 54.04 5.20
N GLU A 162 15.58 53.20 5.85
CA GLU A 162 16.60 53.66 6.80
C GLU A 162 17.70 54.46 6.11
N LEU A 163 18.16 54.03 4.93
CA LEU A 163 19.16 54.77 4.15
C LEU A 163 18.59 56.10 3.63
N VAL A 164 17.31 56.11 3.24
CA VAL A 164 16.58 57.35 2.91
C VAL A 164 16.48 58.26 4.15
N LEU A 165 16.24 57.70 5.34
CA LEU A 165 16.16 58.47 6.59
C LEU A 165 17.52 59.06 6.99
N VAL A 166 18.60 58.27 6.92
CA VAL A 166 19.98 58.74 7.17
C VAL A 166 20.34 59.87 6.22
N TYR A 167 19.96 59.76 4.94
CA TYR A 167 20.15 60.84 3.97
C TYR A 167 19.29 62.08 4.28
N LEU A 168 18.01 61.91 4.62
CA LEU A 168 17.14 63.02 4.99
C LEU A 168 17.69 63.75 6.22
N LEU A 169 18.19 63.03 7.22
CA LEU A 169 18.85 63.60 8.40
C LEU A 169 20.16 64.32 8.02
N TRP A 170 20.96 63.77 7.12
CA TRP A 170 22.14 64.43 6.55
C TRP A 170 21.78 65.73 5.81
N SER A 171 20.66 65.73 5.08
CA SER A 171 20.17 66.94 4.40
C SER A 171 19.66 68.01 5.38
N MET A 172 19.15 67.61 6.55
CA MET A 172 18.63 68.54 7.57
C MET A 172 19.74 69.37 8.22
N ASP A 173 21.00 68.94 8.18
CA ASP A 173 22.13 69.70 8.73
C ASP A 173 22.45 70.97 7.90
N ARG A 174 21.99 71.06 6.65
CA ARG A 174 21.96 72.33 5.89
C ARG A 174 20.77 73.22 6.22
N LEU A 175 19.72 72.66 6.83
CA LEU A 175 18.47 73.37 7.15
C LEU A 175 18.53 74.10 8.50
N ASN A 176 19.51 73.79 9.35
CA ASN A 176 19.71 74.46 10.64
C ASN A 176 20.33 75.87 10.56
N PHE A 177 20.30 76.55 9.41
CA PHE A 177 20.81 77.93 9.34
C PHE A 177 19.81 79.00 9.81
N PHE A 178 18.49 78.78 9.84
CA PHE A 178 17.56 79.73 10.48
C PHE A 178 16.27 79.03 10.90
N GLY A 179 15.75 79.35 12.09
CA GLY A 179 14.47 78.84 12.60
C GLY A 179 13.33 79.13 11.62
N ALA A 180 12.94 78.13 10.84
CA ALA A 180 12.04 78.31 9.71
C ALA A 180 10.83 77.37 9.78
N ASN A 181 9.65 77.95 9.54
CA ASN A 181 8.35 77.27 9.48
C ASN A 181 8.36 76.07 8.51
N VAL A 182 7.46 75.09 8.74
CA VAL A 182 7.24 73.86 7.95
C VAL A 182 7.26 74.08 6.42
N LYS A 183 6.85 75.25 5.94
CA LYS A 183 6.87 75.64 4.52
C LYS A 183 8.28 75.72 3.92
N THR A 184 9.26 76.15 4.72
CA THR A 184 10.66 76.35 4.35
C THR A 184 11.43 75.03 4.27
N ILE A 185 11.03 74.04 5.08
CA ILE A 185 11.58 72.68 5.02
C ILE A 185 11.23 72.04 3.67
N GLY A 186 10.00 72.23 3.18
CA GLY A 186 9.55 71.72 1.88
C GLY A 186 10.27 72.34 0.69
N GLN A 187 10.57 73.65 0.74
CA GLN A 187 11.31 74.34 -0.33
C GLN A 187 12.81 74.02 -0.31
N SER A 188 13.43 73.93 0.87
CA SER A 188 14.84 73.54 0.97
C SER A 188 15.07 72.07 0.58
N ALA A 189 14.11 71.18 0.84
CA ALA A 189 14.15 69.79 0.36
C ALA A 189 14.04 69.72 -1.17
N PHE A 190 13.17 70.53 -1.77
CA PHE A 190 13.04 70.65 -3.22
C PHE A 190 14.30 71.26 -3.87
N ASP A 191 14.89 72.28 -3.24
CA ASP A 191 16.11 72.92 -3.72
C ASP A 191 17.35 72.01 -3.57
N LEU A 192 17.42 71.18 -2.52
CA LEU A 192 18.45 70.14 -2.38
C LEU A 192 18.31 69.06 -3.45
N TRP A 193 17.07 68.64 -3.73
CA TRP A 193 16.77 67.68 -4.79
C TRP A 193 17.17 68.23 -6.17
N SER A 194 16.99 69.54 -6.40
CA SER A 194 17.36 70.20 -7.65
C SER A 194 18.86 70.49 -7.85
N ARG A 195 19.70 70.40 -6.79
CA ARG A 195 21.12 70.84 -6.81
C ARG A 195 22.15 69.71 -6.81
N HIS A 196 21.78 68.46 -6.55
CA HIS A 196 22.71 67.32 -6.55
C HIS A 196 22.26 66.23 -7.53
N ASP A 197 22.53 66.47 -8.81
CA ASP A 197 22.33 65.53 -9.91
C ASP A 197 23.49 64.51 -9.95
N GLY A 198 23.27 63.31 -9.41
CA GLY A 198 24.12 62.14 -9.67
C GLY A 198 24.38 61.24 -8.46
N GLU A 199 24.83 61.81 -7.33
CA GLU A 199 25.27 61.02 -6.17
C GLU A 199 24.10 60.35 -5.43
N LEU A 200 22.95 61.03 -5.33
CA LEU A 200 21.73 60.47 -4.72
C LEU A 200 21.16 59.30 -5.54
N ILE A 201 21.05 59.50 -6.86
CA ILE A 201 20.57 58.47 -7.79
C ILE A 201 21.55 57.30 -7.77
N GLY A 202 22.86 57.56 -7.73
CA GLY A 202 23.91 56.55 -7.60
C GLY A 202 23.77 55.70 -6.34
N MET A 203 23.60 56.32 -5.17
CA MET A 203 23.43 55.58 -3.90
C MET A 203 22.11 54.79 -3.89
N LEU A 204 21.00 55.36 -4.33
CA LEU A 204 19.70 54.65 -4.38
C LEU A 204 19.75 53.45 -5.35
N VAL A 205 20.41 53.60 -6.50
CA VAL A 205 20.59 52.50 -7.47
C VAL A 205 21.49 51.41 -6.89
N VAL A 206 22.58 51.76 -6.21
CA VAL A 206 23.45 50.77 -5.55
C VAL A 206 22.71 50.02 -4.45
N CYS A 207 21.90 50.71 -3.64
CA CYS A 207 21.12 50.09 -2.57
C CYS A 207 20.00 49.19 -3.11
N ALA A 208 19.32 49.60 -4.17
CA ALA A 208 18.32 48.79 -4.85
C ALA A 208 18.97 47.54 -5.50
N ALA A 209 20.12 47.70 -6.14
CA ALA A 209 20.87 46.61 -6.74
C ALA A 209 21.35 45.59 -5.69
N LEU A 210 21.92 46.05 -4.57
CA LEU A 210 22.35 45.18 -3.48
C LEU A 210 21.17 44.43 -2.84
N SER A 211 20.04 45.11 -2.64
CA SER A 211 18.82 44.51 -2.12
C SER A 211 18.25 43.43 -3.05
N LEU A 212 18.26 43.69 -4.37
CA LEU A 212 17.82 42.73 -5.39
C LEU A 212 18.74 41.50 -5.44
N ILE A 213 20.05 41.70 -5.38
CA ILE A 213 21.04 40.61 -5.35
C ILE A 213 20.82 39.75 -4.11
N LEU A 214 20.66 40.37 -2.93
CA LEU A 214 20.44 39.65 -1.68
C LEU A 214 19.11 38.86 -1.69
N PHE A 215 18.04 39.46 -2.23
CA PHE A 215 16.78 38.76 -2.44
C PHE A 215 16.93 37.55 -3.37
N LEU A 216 17.61 37.72 -4.52
CA LEU A 216 17.80 36.65 -5.49
C LEU A 216 18.65 35.51 -4.92
N VAL A 217 19.71 35.83 -4.18
CA VAL A 217 20.56 34.84 -3.49
C VAL A 217 19.74 34.07 -2.45
N GLY A 218 18.91 34.75 -1.65
CA GLY A 218 18.03 34.10 -0.68
C GLY A 218 16.98 33.19 -1.33
N TYR A 219 16.35 33.66 -2.41
CA TYR A 219 15.37 32.91 -3.20
C TYR A 219 15.99 31.63 -3.81
N LEU A 220 17.12 31.77 -4.49
CA LEU A 220 17.83 30.65 -5.10
C LEU A 220 18.32 29.65 -4.05
N ALA A 221 18.84 30.13 -2.93
CA ALA A 221 19.28 29.28 -1.83
C ALA A 221 18.13 28.47 -1.22
N ASN A 222 16.95 29.09 -1.02
CA ASN A 222 15.78 28.38 -0.49
C ASN A 222 15.26 27.33 -1.49
N ASN A 223 15.12 27.69 -2.77
CA ASN A 223 14.64 26.77 -3.80
C ASN A 223 15.60 25.60 -4.03
N ALA A 224 16.90 25.86 -4.13
CA ALA A 224 17.91 24.80 -4.28
C ALA A 224 17.85 23.82 -3.11
N ARG A 225 17.56 24.31 -1.90
CA ARG A 225 17.45 23.50 -0.69
C ARG A 225 16.19 22.66 -0.66
N GLU A 226 15.02 23.23 -0.93
CA GLU A 226 13.76 22.48 -0.99
C GLU A 226 13.85 21.37 -2.04
N ASN A 227 14.42 21.69 -3.21
CA ASN A 227 14.71 20.69 -4.25
C ASN A 227 15.68 19.61 -3.77
N GLY A 228 16.71 19.97 -3.00
CA GLY A 228 17.65 19.00 -2.41
C GLY A 228 17.00 18.05 -1.40
N ILE A 229 16.12 18.55 -0.54
CA ILE A 229 15.37 17.74 0.44
C ILE A 229 14.42 16.78 -0.31
N MET A 230 13.68 17.30 -1.29
CA MET A 230 12.76 16.48 -2.10
C MET A 230 13.49 15.42 -2.92
N ALA A 231 14.63 15.76 -3.52
CA ALA A 231 15.46 14.79 -4.23
C ALA A 231 15.93 13.65 -3.31
N LYS A 232 16.31 13.99 -2.07
CA LYS A 232 16.74 13.00 -1.08
C LYS A 232 15.57 12.11 -0.62
N LEU A 233 14.39 12.69 -0.38
CA LEU A 233 13.18 11.94 -0.02
C LEU A 233 12.76 10.99 -1.14
N ASN A 234 12.71 11.48 -2.38
CA ASN A 234 12.40 10.66 -3.54
C ASN A 234 13.40 9.52 -3.71
N ARG A 235 14.70 9.80 -3.56
CA ARG A 235 15.73 8.75 -3.61
C ARG A 235 15.52 7.67 -2.55
N THR A 236 15.30 8.05 -1.28
CA THR A 236 15.02 7.08 -0.21
C THR A 236 13.75 6.28 -0.50
N PHE A 237 12.71 6.91 -1.04
CA PHE A 237 11.49 6.22 -1.44
C PHE A 237 11.76 5.19 -2.55
N TYR A 238 12.47 5.57 -3.62
CA TYR A 238 12.83 4.64 -4.69
C TYR A 238 13.66 3.46 -4.17
N GLU A 239 14.62 3.72 -3.26
CA GLU A 239 15.41 2.68 -2.61
C GLU A 239 14.55 1.75 -1.75
N GLN A 240 13.59 2.29 -0.98
CA GLN A 240 12.65 1.50 -0.18
C GLN A 240 11.71 0.66 -1.06
N SER A 241 11.05 1.25 -2.06
CA SER A 241 10.16 0.52 -2.96
C SER A 241 10.90 -0.56 -3.75
N ARG A 242 12.12 -0.26 -4.21
CA ARG A 242 12.97 -1.27 -4.86
C ARG A 242 13.32 -2.40 -3.90
N SER A 243 13.76 -2.09 -2.68
CA SER A 243 14.10 -3.11 -1.69
C SER A 243 12.88 -3.96 -1.30
N LEU A 244 11.69 -3.35 -1.16
CA LEU A 244 10.45 -4.08 -0.90
C LEU A 244 10.11 -5.01 -2.05
N ASN A 245 10.13 -4.52 -3.29
CA ASN A 245 9.85 -5.35 -4.47
C ASN A 245 10.87 -6.50 -4.61
N GLU A 246 12.15 -6.24 -4.38
CA GLU A 246 13.20 -7.27 -4.40
C GLU A 246 12.98 -8.32 -3.29
N SER A 247 12.62 -7.90 -2.07
CA SER A 247 12.30 -8.81 -0.97
C SER A 247 11.05 -9.65 -1.25
N ILE A 248 9.96 -9.03 -1.73
CA ILE A 248 8.73 -9.74 -2.09
C ILE A 248 9.03 -10.82 -3.13
N ILE A 249 9.72 -10.46 -4.22
CA ILE A 249 10.09 -11.42 -5.28
C ILE A 249 11.00 -12.53 -4.73
N ALA A 250 11.88 -12.22 -3.78
CA ALA A 250 12.77 -13.20 -3.17
C ALA A 250 12.07 -14.17 -2.20
N GLU A 251 11.01 -13.72 -1.51
CA GLU A 251 10.23 -14.53 -0.55
C GLU A 251 9.00 -15.21 -1.17
N MET A 252 8.65 -14.88 -2.41
CA MET A 252 7.56 -15.55 -3.12
C MET A 252 7.79 -17.08 -3.16
N PRO A 253 6.78 -17.89 -2.79
CA PRO A 253 6.91 -19.35 -2.76
C PRO A 253 7.00 -19.98 -4.16
N SER A 254 6.46 -19.31 -5.18
CA SER A 254 6.51 -19.74 -6.58
C SER A 254 7.85 -19.34 -7.20
N GLY A 255 8.36 -20.17 -8.11
CA GLY A 255 9.58 -19.89 -8.87
C GLY A 255 9.33 -18.84 -9.94
N LEU A 256 10.15 -17.79 -10.01
CA LEU A 256 9.97 -16.72 -11.00
C LEU A 256 11.20 -16.60 -11.90
N ILE A 257 10.99 -16.61 -13.21
CA ILE A 257 12.01 -16.35 -14.23
C ILE A 257 11.46 -15.29 -15.20
N VAL A 258 12.26 -14.27 -15.51
CA VAL A 258 11.90 -13.22 -16.46
C VAL A 258 12.83 -13.26 -17.65
N LEU A 259 12.27 -13.26 -18.85
CA LEU A 259 12.96 -13.35 -20.12
C LEU A 259 12.78 -12.10 -20.97
N ASN A 260 13.77 -11.81 -21.80
CA ASN A 260 13.64 -10.85 -22.89
C ASN A 260 13.09 -11.51 -24.18
N VAL A 261 12.87 -10.71 -25.22
CA VAL A 261 12.42 -11.17 -26.56
C VAL A 261 13.38 -12.12 -27.27
N ARG A 262 14.63 -12.25 -26.80
CA ARG A 262 15.64 -13.19 -27.32
C ARG A 262 15.72 -14.48 -26.51
N ASN A 263 14.77 -14.70 -25.58
CA ASN A 263 14.74 -15.83 -24.64
C ASN A 263 15.95 -15.89 -23.69
N GLU A 264 16.58 -14.74 -23.42
CA GLU A 264 17.65 -14.61 -22.43
C GLU A 264 17.05 -14.24 -21.07
N ILE A 265 17.61 -14.82 -20.00
CA ILE A 265 17.16 -14.61 -18.63
C ILE A 265 17.64 -13.24 -18.14
N VAL A 266 16.67 -12.35 -17.91
CA VAL A 266 16.88 -11.00 -17.38
C VAL A 266 16.90 -11.02 -15.85
N ALA A 267 15.99 -11.78 -15.25
CA ALA A 267 15.89 -11.89 -13.80
C ALA A 267 15.38 -13.28 -13.38
N MET A 268 15.73 -13.67 -12.17
CA MET A 268 15.28 -14.91 -11.56
C MET A 268 15.22 -14.75 -10.04
N ASN A 269 14.15 -15.24 -9.41
CA ASN A 269 14.03 -15.15 -7.96
C ASN A 269 15.01 -16.06 -7.22
N ARG A 270 15.10 -15.88 -5.90
CA ARG A 270 16.03 -16.62 -5.05
C ARG A 270 15.80 -18.13 -5.13
N ILE A 271 14.55 -18.58 -5.04
CA ILE A 271 14.19 -20.01 -5.08
C ILE A 271 14.70 -20.66 -6.36
N MET A 272 14.44 -20.05 -7.52
CA MET A 272 14.91 -20.62 -8.78
C MET A 272 16.44 -20.56 -8.92
N ARG A 273 17.11 -19.51 -8.42
CA ARG A 273 18.59 -19.48 -8.37
C ARG A 273 19.17 -20.64 -7.55
N GLU A 274 18.60 -20.90 -6.37
CA GLU A 274 19.03 -21.99 -5.51
C GLU A 274 18.76 -23.36 -6.16
N ARG A 275 17.59 -23.55 -6.77
CA ARG A 275 17.21 -24.80 -7.45
C ARG A 275 18.07 -25.08 -8.69
N PHE A 276 18.31 -24.07 -9.53
CA PHE A 276 19.20 -24.16 -10.69
C PHE A 276 20.70 -24.06 -10.33
N ARG A 277 21.04 -23.90 -9.04
CA ARG A 277 22.42 -23.81 -8.51
C ARG A 277 23.27 -22.69 -9.14
N ILE A 278 22.63 -21.58 -9.50
CA ILE A 278 23.29 -20.40 -10.10
C ILE A 278 23.84 -19.48 -9.01
N ARG A 279 25.14 -19.14 -9.08
CA ARG A 279 25.80 -18.27 -8.09
C ARG A 279 25.54 -16.79 -8.37
N ARG A 280 25.52 -15.97 -7.32
CA ARG A 280 25.22 -14.52 -7.40
C ARG A 280 26.24 -13.71 -8.24
N GLU A 281 27.45 -14.25 -8.42
CA GLU A 281 28.58 -13.61 -9.11
C GLU A 281 28.67 -13.97 -10.61
N GLU A 282 27.85 -14.92 -11.08
CA GLU A 282 27.76 -15.23 -12.51
C GLU A 282 26.98 -14.11 -13.22
N SER A 283 27.62 -13.45 -14.18
CA SER A 283 26.96 -12.45 -15.03
C SER A 283 25.90 -13.16 -15.88
N MET A 284 24.62 -12.85 -15.67
CA MET A 284 23.52 -13.46 -16.42
C MET A 284 23.40 -12.82 -17.82
N PRO A 285 23.79 -13.58 -18.87
CA PRO A 285 22.88 -13.79 -19.99
C PRO A 285 22.86 -15.28 -20.36
N LEU A 286 22.14 -16.07 -19.56
CA LEU A 286 21.83 -17.47 -19.85
C LEU A 286 20.57 -17.52 -20.72
N THR A 287 20.58 -18.32 -21.79
CA THR A 287 19.35 -18.56 -22.58
C THR A 287 18.46 -19.58 -21.88
N LEU A 288 17.14 -19.45 -22.02
CA LEU A 288 16.19 -20.42 -21.42
C LEU A 288 16.50 -21.85 -21.88
N LYS A 289 16.94 -22.04 -23.13
CA LYS A 289 17.31 -23.34 -23.68
C LYS A 289 18.52 -23.98 -22.98
N GLN A 290 19.48 -23.18 -22.53
CA GLN A 290 20.61 -23.65 -21.73
C GLN A 290 20.18 -23.99 -20.31
N LEU A 291 19.23 -23.24 -19.75
CA LEU A 291 18.70 -23.48 -18.40
C LEU A 291 17.87 -24.77 -18.34
N SER A 292 16.89 -24.91 -19.24
CA SER A 292 16.05 -26.10 -19.36
C SER A 292 15.46 -26.20 -20.77
N PRO A 293 15.86 -27.23 -21.55
CA PRO A 293 15.26 -27.50 -22.85
C PRO A 293 13.75 -27.77 -22.79
N LEU A 294 13.24 -28.28 -21.66
CA LEU A 294 11.82 -28.56 -21.45
C LEU A 294 11.02 -27.26 -21.34
N LEU A 295 11.49 -26.30 -20.55
CA LEU A 295 10.86 -24.97 -20.44
C LEU A 295 10.90 -24.22 -21.78
N ALA A 296 12.01 -24.33 -22.50
CA ALA A 296 12.12 -23.71 -23.83
C ALA A 296 11.12 -24.27 -24.84
N ARG A 297 10.82 -25.58 -24.79
CA ARG A 297 9.79 -26.20 -25.64
C ARG A 297 8.38 -25.72 -25.28
N GLN A 298 8.06 -25.63 -24.00
CA GLN A 298 6.74 -25.11 -23.59
C GLN A 298 6.58 -23.63 -23.90
N LEU A 299 7.62 -22.81 -23.72
CA LEU A 299 7.59 -21.41 -24.13
C LEU A 299 7.31 -21.27 -25.63
N ALA A 300 7.97 -22.07 -26.48
CA ALA A 300 7.74 -22.04 -27.92
C ALA A 300 6.27 -22.38 -28.28
N ARG A 301 5.71 -23.43 -27.64
CA ARG A 301 4.28 -23.76 -27.81
C ARG A 301 3.37 -22.64 -27.35
N TRP A 302 3.68 -22.00 -26.22
CA TRP A 302 2.90 -20.88 -25.71
C TRP A 302 2.95 -19.67 -26.64
N LEU A 303 4.11 -19.37 -27.24
CA LEU A 303 4.24 -18.30 -28.23
C LEU A 303 3.38 -18.56 -29.48
N ASP A 304 3.26 -19.83 -29.91
CA ASP A 304 2.45 -20.22 -31.06
C ASP A 304 0.95 -20.24 -30.75
N LEU A 305 0.56 -20.82 -29.60
CA LEU A 305 -0.84 -21.07 -29.24
C LEU A 305 -1.48 -19.94 -28.41
N LYS A 306 -0.68 -19.04 -27.84
CA LYS A 306 -1.08 -18.01 -26.86
C LYS A 306 -1.87 -18.54 -25.66
N HIS A 307 -1.76 -19.83 -25.36
CA HIS A 307 -2.43 -20.49 -24.24
C HIS A 307 -1.42 -21.26 -23.38
N ASN A 308 -1.64 -21.26 -22.06
CA ASN A 308 -0.79 -21.98 -21.11
C ASN A 308 -1.06 -23.48 -21.14
N ASP A 309 -0.08 -24.25 -21.63
CA ASP A 309 -0.07 -25.70 -21.53
C ASP A 309 0.32 -26.09 -20.09
N LEU A 310 -0.68 -26.38 -19.25
CA LEU A 310 -0.51 -26.74 -17.83
C LEU A 310 0.03 -28.16 -17.62
N GLN A 311 0.61 -28.79 -18.66
CA GLN A 311 1.24 -30.08 -18.53
C GLN A 311 2.37 -30.06 -17.50
N PRO A 312 2.38 -31.01 -16.54
CA PRO A 312 3.40 -31.06 -15.51
C PRO A 312 4.79 -31.32 -16.12
N LEU A 313 5.78 -30.54 -15.70
CA LEU A 313 7.18 -30.71 -16.04
C LEU A 313 7.91 -31.39 -14.88
N ASN A 314 8.71 -32.40 -15.17
CA ASN A 314 9.66 -32.89 -14.20
C ASN A 314 10.92 -32.02 -14.24
N LEU A 315 11.14 -31.24 -13.18
CA LEU A 315 12.33 -30.44 -12.99
C LEU A 315 12.94 -30.80 -11.64
N PHE A 316 14.23 -31.14 -11.62
CA PHE A 316 14.95 -31.48 -10.40
C PHE A 316 14.41 -32.70 -9.64
N GLY A 317 13.68 -33.61 -10.31
CA GLY A 317 13.06 -34.77 -9.67
C GLY A 317 11.74 -34.45 -8.96
N GLU A 318 11.25 -33.22 -9.06
CA GLU A 318 9.95 -32.78 -8.57
C GLU A 318 9.07 -32.36 -9.75
N THR A 319 7.75 -32.37 -9.53
CA THR A 319 6.78 -32.02 -10.58
C THR A 319 6.36 -30.55 -10.48
N TYR A 320 6.59 -29.77 -11.55
CA TYR A 320 6.26 -28.35 -11.63
C TYR A 320 5.21 -28.06 -12.71
N THR A 321 4.37 -27.06 -12.51
CA THR A 321 3.55 -26.45 -13.57
C THR A 321 4.11 -25.08 -13.92
N ALA A 322 4.22 -24.77 -15.21
CA ALA A 322 4.73 -23.48 -15.68
C ALA A 322 3.59 -22.65 -16.28
N THR A 323 3.55 -21.37 -15.93
CA THR A 323 2.64 -20.39 -16.53
C THR A 323 3.44 -19.23 -17.11
N PHE A 324 3.08 -18.84 -18.32
CA PHE A 324 3.74 -17.81 -19.11
C PHE A 324 2.82 -16.59 -19.20
N THR A 325 3.36 -15.43 -18.85
CA THR A 325 2.62 -14.16 -18.85
C THR A 325 3.44 -13.07 -19.52
N PRO A 326 2.90 -12.35 -20.53
CA PRO A 326 3.58 -11.22 -21.12
C PRO A 326 3.57 -10.03 -20.14
N LEU A 327 4.72 -9.39 -19.98
CA LEU A 327 4.89 -8.17 -19.19
C LEU A 327 5.12 -6.98 -20.13
N PRO A 328 4.07 -6.21 -20.47
CA PRO A 328 4.23 -4.98 -21.22
C PRO A 328 4.87 -3.92 -20.32
N ILE A 329 6.06 -3.44 -20.70
CA ILE A 329 6.74 -2.35 -20.02
C ILE A 329 6.72 -1.13 -20.94
N ALA A 330 6.03 -0.06 -20.52
CA ALA A 330 5.88 1.15 -21.31
C ALA A 330 7.24 1.75 -21.65
N GLY A 331 7.52 1.93 -22.96
CA GLY A 331 8.79 2.49 -23.45
C GLY A 331 9.96 1.52 -23.56
N TYR A 332 9.78 0.24 -23.21
CA TYR A 332 10.82 -0.80 -23.27
C TYR A 332 10.36 -2.02 -24.08
N SER A 333 11.30 -2.90 -24.44
CA SER A 333 10.96 -4.17 -25.09
C SER A 333 10.11 -5.05 -24.16
N PRO A 334 9.09 -5.75 -24.67
CA PRO A 334 8.25 -6.61 -23.85
C PRO A 334 9.06 -7.73 -23.22
N LEU A 335 8.76 -8.05 -21.96
CA LEU A 335 9.36 -9.18 -21.24
C LEU A 335 8.34 -10.32 -21.11
N ILE A 336 8.82 -11.53 -20.86
CA ILE A 336 7.98 -12.70 -20.58
C ILE A 336 8.31 -13.18 -19.17
N MET A 337 7.29 -13.32 -18.34
CA MET A 337 7.38 -13.88 -17.01
C MET A 337 6.98 -15.36 -17.05
N ILE A 338 7.81 -16.22 -16.47
CA ILE A 338 7.53 -17.63 -16.22
C ILE A 338 7.36 -17.80 -14.71
N SER A 339 6.18 -18.23 -14.29
CA SER A 339 5.94 -18.69 -12.92
C SER A 339 5.94 -20.22 -12.89
N LEU A 340 6.75 -20.81 -12.02
CA LEU A 340 6.86 -22.24 -11.80
C LEU A 340 6.34 -22.59 -10.40
N GLU A 341 5.34 -23.46 -10.34
CA GLU A 341 4.76 -23.91 -9.08
C GLU A 341 5.02 -25.40 -8.86
N ASN A 342 5.51 -25.75 -7.67
CA ASN A 342 5.71 -27.15 -7.32
C ASN A 342 4.34 -27.78 -7.00
N THR A 343 3.95 -28.74 -7.84
CA THR A 343 2.65 -29.42 -7.78
C THR A 343 2.51 -30.24 -6.49
N GLU A 344 3.59 -30.91 -6.05
CA GLU A 344 3.59 -31.70 -4.81
C GLU A 344 3.46 -30.82 -3.57
N ALA A 345 4.13 -29.67 -3.55
CA ALA A 345 4.00 -28.71 -2.46
C ALA A 345 2.57 -28.13 -2.36
N ILE A 346 1.93 -27.90 -3.51
CA ILE A 346 0.50 -27.54 -3.56
C ILE A 346 -0.35 -28.67 -2.97
N TYR A 347 -0.12 -29.92 -3.38
CA TYR A 347 -0.86 -31.06 -2.84
C TYR A 347 -0.70 -31.21 -1.33
N GLN A 348 0.50 -31.03 -0.80
CA GLN A 348 0.73 -31.06 0.65
C GLN A 348 -0.06 -29.97 1.37
N ARG A 349 -0.04 -28.72 0.89
CA ARG A 349 -0.83 -27.63 1.49
C ARG A 349 -2.32 -27.87 1.43
N VAL A 350 -2.83 -28.38 0.31
CA VAL A 350 -4.25 -28.74 0.17
C VAL A 350 -4.59 -29.87 1.14
N ARG A 351 -3.73 -30.88 1.27
CA ARG A 351 -3.90 -31.98 2.22
C ARG A 351 -3.91 -31.49 3.67
N GLU A 352 -2.98 -30.62 4.05
CA GLU A 352 -2.94 -29.99 5.38
C GLU A 352 -4.22 -29.19 5.68
N THR A 353 -4.70 -28.41 4.69
CA THR A 353 -5.95 -27.64 4.82
C THR A 353 -7.15 -28.57 4.99
N ARG A 354 -7.23 -29.65 4.20
CA ARG A 354 -8.28 -30.67 4.33
C ARG A 354 -8.23 -31.36 5.70
N LEU A 355 -7.05 -31.68 6.22
CA LEU A 355 -6.87 -32.26 7.56
C LEU A 355 -7.25 -31.28 8.68
N ALA A 356 -6.97 -29.98 8.53
CA ALA A 356 -7.41 -28.97 9.48
C ALA A 356 -8.95 -28.83 9.50
N SER A 357 -9.60 -28.90 8.33
CA SER A 357 -11.06 -28.96 8.22
C SER A 357 -11.62 -30.23 8.88
N LEU A 358 -10.96 -31.39 8.72
CA LEU A 358 -11.34 -32.62 9.43
C LEU A 358 -11.37 -32.42 10.93
N GLY A 359 -10.34 -31.78 11.50
CA GLY A 359 -10.26 -31.47 12.92
C GLY A 359 -11.49 -30.72 13.45
N ARG A 360 -12.09 -29.85 12.62
CA ARG A 360 -13.33 -29.12 12.96
C ARG A 360 -14.57 -30.02 12.90
N LEU A 361 -14.56 -31.05 12.06
CA LEU A 361 -15.69 -31.97 11.86
C LEU A 361 -15.62 -33.20 12.78
N THR A 362 -14.47 -33.50 13.38
CA THR A 362 -14.24 -34.70 14.21
C THR A 362 -15.29 -34.91 15.30
N ALA A 363 -15.70 -33.83 15.98
CA ALA A 363 -16.72 -33.91 17.03
C ALA A 363 -18.09 -34.35 16.49
N GLY A 364 -18.49 -33.86 15.32
CA GLY A 364 -19.71 -34.27 14.63
C GLY A 364 -19.65 -35.71 14.13
N ILE A 365 -18.52 -36.11 13.53
CA ILE A 365 -18.28 -37.49 13.07
C ILE A 365 -18.39 -38.48 14.24
N ALA A 366 -17.72 -38.19 15.36
CA ALA A 366 -17.73 -39.07 16.52
C ALA A 366 -19.14 -39.24 17.10
N HIS A 367 -19.92 -38.16 17.13
CA HIS A 367 -21.32 -38.19 17.57
C HIS A 367 -22.18 -39.04 16.63
N GLU A 368 -22.04 -38.84 15.31
CA GLU A 368 -22.81 -39.55 14.30
C GLU A 368 -22.44 -41.02 14.13
N ILE A 369 -21.23 -41.44 14.49
CA ILE A 369 -20.86 -42.86 14.57
C ILE A 369 -21.36 -43.50 15.88
N ARG A 370 -21.30 -42.77 17.01
CA ARG A 370 -21.73 -43.29 18.31
C ARG A 370 -23.22 -43.62 18.34
N ASN A 371 -24.05 -42.82 17.66
CA ASN A 371 -25.50 -43.00 17.60
C ASN A 371 -25.96 -44.36 17.00
N PRO A 372 -25.57 -44.73 15.76
CA PRO A 372 -25.89 -46.04 15.19
C PRO A 372 -25.21 -47.18 15.96
N LEU A 373 -24.02 -46.96 16.51
CA LEU A 373 -23.34 -47.97 17.33
C LEU A 373 -24.11 -48.30 18.62
N GLY A 374 -24.62 -47.27 19.32
CA GLY A 374 -25.51 -47.45 20.47
C GLY A 374 -26.81 -48.16 20.09
N SER A 375 -27.38 -47.83 18.93
CA SER A 375 -28.58 -48.50 18.41
C SER A 375 -28.34 -49.97 18.08
N ILE A 376 -27.16 -50.31 17.54
CA ILE A 376 -26.74 -51.71 17.30
C ILE A 376 -26.59 -52.44 18.64
N GLN A 377 -25.93 -51.82 19.62
CA GLN A 377 -25.72 -52.42 20.93
C GLN A 377 -27.07 -52.74 21.60
N SER A 378 -27.98 -51.78 21.68
CA SER A 378 -29.31 -51.99 22.28
C SER A 378 -30.14 -53.02 21.50
N ALA A 379 -30.05 -53.04 20.17
CA ALA A 379 -30.74 -54.06 19.36
C ALA A 379 -30.17 -55.47 19.61
N ASN A 380 -28.85 -55.57 19.84
CA ASN A 380 -28.18 -56.83 20.14
C ASN A 380 -28.50 -57.34 21.56
N GLU A 381 -28.58 -56.45 22.55
CA GLU A 381 -29.05 -56.77 23.91
C GLU A 381 -30.48 -57.33 23.88
N LEU A 382 -31.38 -56.68 23.14
CA LEU A 382 -32.76 -57.16 22.95
C LEU A 382 -32.83 -58.49 22.17
N LEU A 383 -31.92 -58.72 21.22
CA LEU A 383 -31.81 -60.01 20.52
C LEU A 383 -31.38 -61.13 21.47
N ALA A 384 -30.48 -60.84 22.42
CA ALA A 384 -30.01 -61.82 23.40
C ALA A 384 -31.12 -62.24 24.39
N GLU A 385 -32.11 -61.36 24.63
CA GLU A 385 -33.27 -61.64 25.48
C GLU A 385 -34.47 -62.24 24.73
N ALA A 386 -34.45 -62.23 23.38
CA ALA A 386 -35.56 -62.67 22.55
C ALA A 386 -35.68 -64.21 22.48
N ARG A 387 -36.92 -64.70 22.41
CA ARG A 387 -37.21 -66.12 22.18
C ARG A 387 -37.21 -66.44 20.67
N PRO A 388 -36.87 -67.66 20.23
CA PRO A 388 -36.68 -68.01 18.81
C PRO A 388 -37.88 -67.71 17.89
N ASP A 389 -39.10 -67.69 18.42
CA ASP A 389 -40.34 -67.48 17.65
C ASP A 389 -40.89 -66.04 17.72
N ASP A 390 -40.10 -65.08 18.22
CA ASP A 390 -40.55 -63.68 18.33
C ASP A 390 -40.44 -62.96 16.98
N GLU A 391 -41.56 -62.50 16.41
CA GLU A 391 -41.61 -61.69 15.17
C GLU A 391 -40.69 -60.45 15.25
N LYS A 392 -40.36 -59.98 16.46
CA LYS A 392 -39.46 -58.85 16.69
C LYS A 392 -37.99 -59.13 16.34
N LEU A 393 -37.57 -60.40 16.26
CA LEU A 393 -36.19 -60.78 15.90
C LEU A 393 -35.78 -60.22 14.53
N GLN A 394 -36.66 -60.36 13.52
CA GLN A 394 -36.38 -59.83 12.18
C GLN A 394 -36.24 -58.31 12.20
N GLY A 395 -37.07 -57.61 12.97
CA GLY A 395 -36.98 -56.16 13.12
C GLY A 395 -35.67 -55.70 13.78
N LEU A 396 -35.16 -56.44 14.78
CA LEU A 396 -33.89 -56.15 15.43
C LEU A 396 -32.69 -56.43 14.53
N CYS A 397 -32.68 -57.57 13.81
CA CYS A 397 -31.67 -57.88 12.81
C CYS A 397 -31.63 -56.81 11.70
N HIS A 398 -32.80 -56.37 11.23
CA HIS A 398 -32.89 -55.29 10.24
C HIS A 398 -32.34 -53.96 10.78
N LYS A 399 -32.62 -53.62 12.04
CA LYS A 399 -32.04 -52.43 12.70
C LYS A 399 -30.53 -52.49 12.76
N ILE A 400 -29.94 -53.64 13.14
CA ILE A 400 -28.49 -53.82 13.16
C ILE A 400 -27.89 -53.63 11.76
N GLN A 401 -28.49 -54.28 10.77
CA GLN A 401 -28.01 -54.21 9.38
C GLN A 401 -28.10 -52.79 8.81
N SER A 402 -29.21 -52.08 9.04
CA SER A 402 -29.40 -50.69 8.60
C SER A 402 -28.38 -49.74 9.24
N ASN A 403 -28.17 -49.83 10.56
CA ASN A 403 -27.18 -49.02 11.26
C ASN A 403 -25.73 -49.35 10.85
N SER A 404 -25.42 -50.61 10.59
CA SER A 404 -24.09 -51.02 10.08
C SER A 404 -23.83 -50.45 8.68
N ARG A 405 -24.82 -50.49 7.78
CA ARG A 405 -24.73 -49.84 6.46
C ARG A 405 -24.54 -48.33 6.59
N ARG A 406 -25.24 -47.68 7.53
CA ARG A 406 -25.09 -46.24 7.80
C ARG A 406 -23.67 -45.90 8.27
N ILE A 407 -23.07 -46.67 9.18
CA ILE A 407 -21.68 -46.47 9.61
C ILE A 407 -20.73 -46.61 8.42
N ASN A 408 -20.88 -47.63 7.59
CA ASN A 408 -20.05 -47.82 6.40
C ASN A 408 -20.20 -46.66 5.40
N ALA A 409 -21.42 -46.15 5.22
CA ALA A 409 -21.66 -44.98 4.37
C ALA A 409 -20.95 -43.73 4.91
N ILE A 410 -21.03 -43.47 6.22
CA ILE A 410 -20.29 -42.35 6.86
C ILE A 410 -18.78 -42.50 6.63
N ILE A 411 -18.23 -43.70 6.79
CA ILE A 411 -16.80 -43.96 6.58
C ILE A 411 -16.44 -43.75 5.10
N SER A 412 -17.25 -44.25 4.17
CA SER A 412 -17.02 -44.07 2.73
C SER A 412 -17.06 -42.58 2.34
N ASP A 413 -18.08 -41.84 2.77
CA ASP A 413 -18.23 -40.41 2.52
C ASP A 413 -17.01 -39.61 3.02
N ILE A 414 -16.47 -39.99 4.18
CA ILE A 414 -15.25 -39.39 4.73
C ILE A 414 -14.03 -39.76 3.89
N LEU A 415 -13.84 -41.04 3.55
CA LEU A 415 -12.68 -41.48 2.76
C LEU A 415 -12.69 -40.91 1.34
N ASP A 416 -13.87 -40.76 0.72
CA ASP A 416 -14.03 -40.14 -0.59
C ASP A 416 -13.59 -38.67 -0.57
N MET A 417 -13.87 -37.96 0.52
CA MET A 417 -13.38 -36.58 0.74
C MET A 417 -11.84 -36.48 0.79
N PHE A 418 -11.15 -37.57 1.13
CA PHE A 418 -9.69 -37.62 1.30
C PHE A 418 -8.96 -38.44 0.23
N THR A 419 -9.65 -38.99 -0.76
CA THR A 419 -8.98 -39.76 -1.81
C THR A 419 -8.05 -38.86 -2.63
N ASP A 420 -6.83 -39.36 -2.89
CA ASP A 420 -5.58 -38.66 -3.25
C ASP A 420 -5.56 -37.94 -4.62
N ARG A 421 -6.59 -37.17 -4.97
CA ARG A 421 -6.51 -36.29 -6.15
C ARG A 421 -6.90 -34.85 -5.83
N PRO A 422 -6.06 -33.86 -6.24
CA PRO A 422 -6.60 -32.52 -6.43
C PRO A 422 -7.77 -32.59 -7.43
N SER A 423 -8.63 -31.58 -7.40
CA SER A 423 -9.45 -31.33 -8.59
C SER A 423 -8.52 -31.23 -9.80
N SER A 424 -8.77 -31.99 -10.85
CA SER A 424 -8.12 -31.84 -12.15
C SER A 424 -9.18 -31.33 -13.13
N PRO A 425 -9.52 -30.02 -13.12
CA PRO A 425 -10.47 -29.46 -14.05
C PRO A 425 -9.99 -29.69 -15.48
N GLN A 426 -10.88 -30.22 -16.32
CA GLN A 426 -10.64 -30.41 -17.74
C GLN A 426 -11.75 -29.71 -18.51
N LEU A 427 -11.46 -29.35 -19.76
CA LEU A 427 -12.48 -28.79 -20.64
C LEU A 427 -13.49 -29.90 -20.98
N LEU A 428 -14.75 -29.71 -20.59
CA LEU A 428 -15.83 -30.67 -20.73
C LEU A 428 -16.94 -30.10 -21.60
N ALA A 429 -17.34 -30.86 -22.63
CA ALA A 429 -18.60 -30.65 -23.32
C ALA A 429 -19.75 -31.04 -22.37
N LEU A 430 -20.38 -30.05 -21.75
CA LEU A 430 -21.29 -30.26 -20.62
C LEU A 430 -22.44 -31.21 -20.97
N ASN A 431 -23.08 -31.01 -22.11
CA ASN A 431 -24.27 -31.78 -22.48
C ASN A 431 -23.96 -33.24 -22.82
N ASP A 432 -22.78 -33.51 -23.37
CA ASP A 432 -22.34 -34.88 -23.63
C ASP A 432 -22.01 -35.59 -22.33
N PHE A 433 -21.37 -34.88 -21.39
CA PHE A 433 -21.14 -35.39 -20.04
C PHE A 433 -22.46 -35.75 -19.35
N LEU A 434 -23.45 -34.84 -19.36
CA LEU A 434 -24.76 -35.07 -18.74
C LEU A 434 -25.49 -36.26 -19.37
N ARG A 435 -25.50 -36.39 -20.70
CA ARG A 435 -26.07 -37.55 -21.38
C ARG A 435 -25.41 -38.86 -20.94
N ASN A 436 -24.08 -38.88 -20.85
CA ASN A 436 -23.34 -40.05 -20.38
C ASN A 436 -23.61 -40.36 -18.91
N SER A 437 -23.75 -39.34 -18.05
CA SER A 437 -24.14 -39.54 -16.65
C SER A 437 -25.54 -40.15 -16.52
N ILE A 438 -26.51 -39.69 -17.32
CA ILE A 438 -27.87 -40.24 -17.35
C ILE A 438 -27.90 -41.67 -17.90
N SER A 439 -27.09 -42.00 -18.89
CA SER A 439 -26.98 -43.39 -19.36
C SER A 439 -26.36 -44.29 -18.30
N ASN A 440 -25.35 -43.80 -17.59
CA ASN A 440 -24.65 -44.57 -16.56
C ASN A 440 -25.51 -44.81 -15.32
N SER A 441 -26.40 -43.87 -14.95
CA SER A 441 -27.31 -44.04 -13.82
C SER A 441 -28.30 -45.19 -14.01
N ARG A 442 -28.56 -45.63 -15.25
CA ARG A 442 -29.41 -46.81 -15.52
C ARG A 442 -28.78 -48.13 -15.08
N ASN A 443 -27.46 -48.18 -14.90
CA ASN A 443 -26.75 -49.36 -14.40
C ASN A 443 -26.74 -49.43 -12.86
N ASP A 444 -27.24 -48.38 -12.19
CA ASP A 444 -27.36 -48.32 -10.74
C ASP A 444 -28.74 -48.85 -10.32
N LYS A 445 -28.75 -49.86 -9.44
CA LYS A 445 -29.98 -50.50 -8.96
C LYS A 445 -30.94 -49.52 -8.27
N ASP A 446 -30.42 -48.46 -7.65
CA ASP A 446 -31.22 -47.47 -6.94
C ASP A 446 -31.86 -46.42 -7.89
N LEU A 447 -31.37 -46.32 -9.13
CA LEU A 447 -31.78 -45.33 -10.14
C LEU A 447 -32.34 -45.94 -11.44
N GLU A 448 -32.24 -47.26 -11.62
CA GLU A 448 -32.58 -47.99 -12.85
C GLU A 448 -34.00 -47.68 -13.36
N LEU A 449 -34.97 -47.59 -12.44
CA LEU A 449 -36.39 -47.40 -12.75
C LEU A 449 -36.82 -45.92 -12.73
N THR A 450 -35.90 -45.00 -12.43
CA THR A 450 -36.22 -43.58 -12.28
C THR A 450 -36.17 -42.87 -13.62
N PRO A 451 -37.27 -42.27 -14.10
CA PRO A 451 -37.24 -41.44 -15.30
C PRO A 451 -36.37 -40.20 -15.10
N ILE A 452 -35.29 -40.10 -15.88
CA ILE A 452 -34.36 -38.98 -15.90
C ILE A 452 -34.31 -38.40 -17.32
N SER A 453 -34.51 -37.08 -17.45
CA SER A 453 -34.49 -36.37 -18.74
C SER A 453 -33.53 -35.18 -18.73
N LEU A 454 -33.04 -34.78 -19.91
CA LEU A 454 -32.14 -33.65 -20.11
C LEU A 454 -32.80 -32.61 -21.02
N ASN A 455 -32.93 -31.38 -20.52
CA ASN A 455 -33.29 -30.20 -21.31
C ASN A 455 -32.07 -29.27 -21.44
N ALA A 456 -31.52 -29.15 -22.64
CA ALA A 456 -30.26 -28.45 -22.87
C ALA A 456 -30.18 -27.74 -24.22
N GLU A 457 -31.32 -27.26 -24.74
CA GLU A 457 -31.37 -26.62 -26.06
C GLU A 457 -30.55 -25.33 -26.14
N GLU A 458 -30.55 -24.52 -25.08
CA GLU A 458 -29.85 -23.22 -25.02
C GLU A 458 -28.32 -23.33 -24.88
N THR A 459 -27.80 -24.49 -24.50
CA THR A 459 -26.38 -24.68 -24.13
C THR A 459 -25.68 -25.72 -25.02
N LYS A 460 -26.25 -26.02 -26.19
CA LYS A 460 -25.89 -27.19 -27.01
C LYS A 460 -24.38 -27.34 -27.30
N GLU A 461 -23.67 -26.21 -27.43
CA GLU A 461 -22.22 -26.14 -27.74
C GLU A 461 -21.36 -25.61 -26.57
N CYS A 462 -21.94 -25.47 -25.38
CA CYS A 462 -21.22 -24.92 -24.24
C CYS A 462 -20.23 -25.93 -23.64
N SER A 463 -19.02 -25.44 -23.36
CA SER A 463 -18.00 -26.17 -22.61
C SER A 463 -17.72 -25.49 -21.27
N VAL A 464 -17.32 -26.29 -20.28
CA VAL A 464 -16.96 -25.82 -18.93
C VAL A 464 -15.63 -26.44 -18.50
N PHE A 465 -14.87 -25.73 -17.67
CA PHE A 465 -13.74 -26.34 -16.96
C PHE A 465 -14.24 -26.96 -15.66
N PHE A 466 -14.28 -28.29 -15.60
CA PHE A 466 -14.72 -29.01 -14.40
C PHE A 466 -14.01 -30.37 -14.31
N ASP A 467 -13.77 -30.86 -13.10
CA ASP A 467 -13.26 -32.22 -12.88
C ASP A 467 -14.38 -33.23 -13.18
N PRO A 468 -14.19 -34.13 -14.18
CA PRO A 468 -15.21 -35.10 -14.57
C PRO A 468 -15.64 -36.03 -13.43
N SER A 469 -14.71 -36.38 -12.54
CA SER A 469 -15.01 -37.26 -11.39
C SER A 469 -15.88 -36.56 -10.36
N HIS A 470 -15.57 -35.30 -10.03
CA HIS A 470 -16.37 -34.47 -9.13
C HIS A 470 -17.76 -34.23 -9.69
N LEU A 471 -17.89 -33.85 -10.97
CA LEU A 471 -19.21 -33.60 -11.57
C LEU A 471 -20.07 -34.86 -11.59
N GLY A 472 -19.50 -36.01 -11.92
CA GLY A 472 -20.22 -37.29 -11.87
C GLY A 472 -20.73 -37.61 -10.47
N GLN A 473 -19.90 -37.43 -9.45
CA GLN A 473 -20.28 -37.69 -8.05
C GLN A 473 -21.31 -36.67 -7.53
N ILE A 474 -21.21 -35.40 -7.94
CA ILE A 474 -22.23 -34.38 -7.65
C ILE A 474 -23.59 -34.81 -8.20
N LEU A 475 -23.66 -35.16 -9.48
CA LEU A 475 -24.90 -35.58 -10.13
C LEU A 475 -25.47 -36.82 -9.47
N HIS A 476 -24.63 -37.81 -9.19
CA HIS A 476 -25.04 -39.04 -8.52
C HIS A 476 -25.66 -38.76 -7.13
N ASN A 477 -25.02 -37.93 -6.31
CA ASN A 477 -25.55 -37.53 -5.01
C ASN A 477 -26.89 -36.79 -5.11
N LEU A 478 -27.03 -35.87 -6.07
CA LEU A 478 -28.28 -35.14 -6.27
C LEU A 478 -29.41 -36.07 -6.76
N MET A 479 -29.12 -37.01 -7.66
CA MET A 479 -30.09 -37.99 -8.14
C MET A 479 -30.55 -38.95 -7.03
N LEU A 480 -29.62 -39.45 -6.21
CA LEU A 480 -29.96 -40.28 -5.06
C LEU A 480 -30.78 -39.52 -4.01
N ASN A 481 -30.47 -38.23 -3.78
CA ASN A 481 -31.24 -37.39 -2.87
C ASN A 481 -32.68 -37.18 -3.37
N ALA A 482 -32.87 -36.94 -4.67
CA ALA A 482 -34.20 -36.85 -5.28
C ALA A 482 -35.02 -38.12 -5.04
N MET A 483 -34.41 -39.29 -5.25
CA MET A 483 -35.07 -40.57 -5.01
C MET A 483 -35.40 -40.84 -3.54
N LYS A 484 -34.42 -40.64 -2.64
CA LYS A 484 -34.59 -40.94 -1.21
C LYS A 484 -35.51 -39.95 -0.49
N HIS A 485 -35.55 -38.69 -0.91
CA HIS A 485 -36.21 -37.61 -0.18
C HIS A 485 -37.39 -36.98 -0.91
N GLY A 486 -37.61 -37.33 -2.19
CA GLY A 486 -38.72 -36.83 -2.99
C GLY A 486 -40.10 -37.21 -2.41
N GLY A 487 -40.18 -38.29 -1.62
CA GLY A 487 -41.38 -38.64 -0.84
C GLY A 487 -42.55 -39.16 -1.69
N ARG A 488 -42.27 -39.57 -2.94
CA ARG A 488 -43.23 -40.15 -3.88
C ARG A 488 -42.64 -41.43 -4.49
N LYS A 489 -43.50 -42.31 -5.03
CA LYS A 489 -43.06 -43.52 -5.74
C LYS A 489 -42.72 -43.26 -7.21
N ASP A 490 -43.30 -42.21 -7.78
CA ASP A 490 -43.19 -41.77 -9.17
C ASP A 490 -42.27 -40.54 -9.29
N ILE A 491 -41.06 -40.64 -8.73
CA ILE A 491 -40.09 -39.55 -8.81
C ILE A 491 -39.55 -39.43 -10.24
N GLU A 492 -39.62 -38.22 -10.76
CA GLU A 492 -39.03 -37.81 -12.04
C GLU A 492 -37.93 -36.79 -11.79
N ILE A 493 -36.82 -36.93 -12.51
CA ILE A 493 -35.67 -36.03 -12.43
C ILE A 493 -35.47 -35.36 -13.78
N ILE A 494 -35.34 -34.03 -13.77
CA ILE A 494 -35.06 -33.22 -14.94
C ILE A 494 -33.75 -32.49 -14.71
N MET A 495 -32.77 -32.74 -15.57
CA MET A 495 -31.56 -31.92 -15.66
C MET A 495 -31.81 -30.83 -16.69
N GLN A 496 -31.73 -29.57 -16.30
CA GLN A 496 -31.95 -28.43 -17.19
C GLN A 496 -30.71 -27.53 -17.21
N THR A 497 -30.22 -27.19 -18.41
CA THR A 497 -29.11 -26.24 -18.57
C THR A 497 -29.58 -24.99 -19.30
N HIS A 498 -29.13 -23.83 -18.84
CA HIS A 498 -29.43 -22.52 -19.44
C HIS A 498 -28.32 -21.52 -19.12
N LEU A 499 -28.27 -20.43 -19.88
CA LEU A 499 -27.28 -19.36 -19.66
C LEU A 499 -27.69 -18.47 -18.49
N GLY A 500 -26.71 -18.10 -17.67
CA GLY A 500 -26.87 -17.12 -16.60
C GLY A 500 -26.84 -15.68 -17.11
N GLU A 501 -27.01 -14.72 -16.19
CA GLU A 501 -26.99 -13.30 -16.53
C GLU A 501 -25.69 -12.90 -17.26
N GLY A 502 -25.84 -12.25 -18.41
CA GLY A 502 -24.71 -11.81 -19.24
C GLY A 502 -23.99 -12.92 -20.01
N GLY A 503 -24.51 -14.15 -20.04
CA GLY A 503 -24.00 -15.24 -20.90
C GLY A 503 -22.65 -15.86 -20.49
N ARG A 504 -22.04 -15.35 -19.41
CA ARG A 504 -20.74 -15.81 -18.89
C ARG A 504 -20.83 -17.00 -17.96
N SER A 505 -22.00 -17.22 -17.35
CA SER A 505 -22.25 -18.38 -16.50
C SER A 505 -23.18 -19.38 -17.19
N ILE A 506 -23.02 -20.65 -16.85
CA ILE A 506 -23.96 -21.71 -17.19
C ILE A 506 -24.61 -22.19 -15.89
N TYR A 507 -25.93 -22.27 -15.90
CA TYR A 507 -26.71 -22.84 -14.81
C TYR A 507 -27.13 -24.26 -15.19
N LEU A 508 -26.81 -25.21 -14.31
CA LEU A 508 -27.27 -26.59 -14.38
C LEU A 508 -28.22 -26.84 -13.19
N ASP A 509 -29.51 -26.95 -13.49
CA ASP A 509 -30.54 -27.29 -12.53
C ASP A 509 -30.79 -28.79 -12.52
N VAL A 510 -30.71 -29.41 -11.35
CA VAL A 510 -31.21 -30.77 -11.09
C VAL A 510 -32.51 -30.65 -10.33
N ILE A 511 -33.61 -30.95 -11.00
CA ILE A 511 -34.99 -30.75 -10.53
C ILE A 511 -35.64 -32.10 -10.30
N ASP A 512 -36.31 -32.28 -9.16
CA ASP A 512 -37.22 -33.41 -8.92
C ASP A 512 -38.67 -32.95 -8.79
N ASN A 513 -39.63 -33.87 -8.89
CA ASN A 513 -41.07 -33.62 -8.72
C ASN A 513 -41.60 -33.98 -7.30
N GLY A 514 -40.71 -34.06 -6.32
CA GLY A 514 -40.99 -34.46 -4.95
C GLY A 514 -41.61 -33.37 -4.07
N ARG A 515 -41.54 -33.57 -2.75
CA ARG A 515 -42.06 -32.64 -1.73
C ARG A 515 -41.25 -31.35 -1.54
N GLY A 516 -40.03 -31.29 -2.10
CA GLY A 516 -39.12 -30.16 -1.93
C GLY A 516 -38.55 -30.01 -0.51
N VAL A 517 -37.86 -28.88 -0.27
CA VAL A 517 -37.22 -28.55 1.02
C VAL A 517 -38.01 -27.47 1.77
N PRO A 518 -38.44 -27.72 3.02
CA PRO A 518 -39.10 -26.73 3.87
C PRO A 518 -38.25 -25.46 4.09
N GLU A 519 -38.89 -24.30 4.14
CA GLU A 519 -38.27 -22.96 4.27
C GLU A 519 -37.18 -22.90 5.35
N ASN A 520 -37.51 -23.40 6.54
CA ASN A 520 -36.67 -23.37 7.74
C ASN A 520 -35.42 -24.27 7.65
N LEU A 521 -35.34 -25.16 6.66
CA LEU A 521 -34.20 -26.06 6.48
C LEU A 521 -33.26 -25.60 5.35
N ARG A 522 -33.72 -24.73 4.43
CA ARG A 522 -33.01 -24.40 3.17
C ARG A 522 -31.59 -23.85 3.38
N GLU A 523 -31.37 -23.07 4.44
CA GLU A 523 -30.04 -22.52 4.74
C GLU A 523 -29.08 -23.57 5.32
N ARG A 524 -29.62 -24.63 5.92
CA ARG A 524 -28.87 -25.63 6.68
C ARG A 524 -28.64 -26.94 5.95
N ILE A 525 -29.32 -27.18 4.82
CA ILE A 525 -29.18 -28.44 4.06
C ILE A 525 -27.76 -28.71 3.53
N PHE A 526 -26.92 -27.69 3.42
CA PHE A 526 -25.51 -27.81 3.04
C PHE A 526 -24.55 -27.83 4.24
N GLU A 527 -25.06 -27.78 5.48
CA GLU A 527 -24.26 -27.98 6.68
C GLU A 527 -23.91 -29.47 6.84
N PRO A 528 -22.70 -29.80 7.33
CA PRO A 528 -22.31 -31.18 7.57
C PRO A 528 -23.19 -31.84 8.64
N PHE A 529 -23.49 -33.13 8.47
CA PHE A 529 -24.34 -33.96 9.34
C PHE A 529 -25.81 -33.52 9.40
N TYR A 530 -26.23 -32.60 8.54
CA TYR A 530 -27.60 -32.17 8.48
C TYR A 530 -28.43 -33.13 7.61
N SER A 531 -29.39 -33.83 8.21
CA SER A 531 -30.31 -34.72 7.50
C SER A 531 -31.71 -34.67 8.11
N SER A 532 -32.73 -34.66 7.26
CA SER A 532 -34.13 -34.83 7.68
C SER A 532 -34.56 -36.30 7.78
N SER A 533 -33.69 -37.23 7.34
CA SER A 533 -33.91 -38.68 7.40
C SER A 533 -33.03 -39.32 8.48
N HIS A 534 -33.61 -40.25 9.25
CA HIS A 534 -32.88 -41.06 10.22
C HIS A 534 -31.91 -42.08 9.59
N GLU A 535 -31.98 -42.30 8.28
CA GLU A 535 -31.07 -43.21 7.56
C GLU A 535 -29.95 -42.48 6.80
N GLY A 536 -30.03 -41.15 6.64
CA GLY A 536 -29.03 -40.36 5.92
C GLY A 536 -27.80 -40.03 6.77
N THR A 537 -26.62 -39.96 6.13
CA THR A 537 -25.36 -39.53 6.77
C THR A 537 -25.30 -38.02 7.03
N GLY A 538 -26.10 -37.24 6.28
CA GLY A 538 -26.08 -35.78 6.31
C GLY A 538 -24.82 -35.16 5.70
N LEU A 539 -23.98 -35.97 5.02
CA LEU A 539 -22.75 -35.50 4.37
C LEU A 539 -22.91 -35.27 2.87
N GLY A 540 -23.89 -35.90 2.21
CA GLY A 540 -24.01 -35.86 0.73
C GLY A 540 -24.07 -34.45 0.14
N LEU A 541 -24.99 -33.58 0.61
CA LEU A 541 -25.09 -32.21 0.09
C LEU A 541 -23.91 -31.32 0.50
N TYR A 542 -23.31 -31.57 1.66
CA TYR A 542 -22.07 -30.91 2.08
C TYR A 542 -20.93 -31.24 1.10
N LEU A 543 -20.74 -32.53 0.77
CA LEU A 543 -19.74 -32.97 -0.20
C LEU A 543 -19.99 -32.40 -1.60
N VAL A 544 -21.25 -32.33 -2.04
CA VAL A 544 -21.63 -31.67 -3.29
C VAL A 544 -21.14 -30.21 -3.31
N ARG A 545 -21.35 -29.47 -2.20
CA ARG A 545 -20.90 -28.08 -2.08
C ARG A 545 -19.38 -27.97 -2.13
N GLU A 546 -18.66 -28.81 -1.40
CA GLU A 546 -17.19 -28.81 -1.40
C GLU A 546 -16.61 -29.16 -2.79
N MET A 547 -17.20 -30.14 -3.50
CA MET A 547 -16.81 -30.48 -4.87
C MET A 547 -17.09 -29.36 -5.88
N CYS A 548 -18.17 -28.60 -5.70
CA CYS A 548 -18.44 -27.40 -6.50
C CYS A 548 -17.37 -26.33 -6.25
N LEU A 549 -17.09 -26.02 -4.98
CA LEU A 549 -16.09 -25.02 -4.60
C LEU A 549 -14.69 -25.38 -5.10
N ALA A 550 -14.31 -26.66 -5.03
CA ALA A 550 -13.05 -27.17 -5.58
C ALA A 550 -12.92 -27.02 -7.11
N ASN A 551 -14.03 -26.78 -7.81
CA ASN A 551 -14.12 -26.51 -9.24
C ASN A 551 -14.47 -25.05 -9.56
N GLN A 552 -14.32 -24.13 -8.60
CA GLN A 552 -14.70 -22.71 -8.77
C GLN A 552 -16.17 -22.52 -9.15
N ALA A 553 -17.02 -23.48 -8.78
CA ALA A 553 -18.45 -23.47 -9.00
C ALA A 553 -19.19 -23.29 -7.68
N HIS A 554 -20.46 -22.90 -7.77
CA HIS A 554 -21.34 -22.78 -6.62
C HIS A 554 -22.59 -23.64 -6.79
N ILE A 555 -23.12 -24.14 -5.69
CA ILE A 555 -24.44 -24.79 -5.67
C ILE A 555 -25.38 -23.99 -4.77
N ILE A 556 -26.61 -23.79 -5.24
CA ILE A 556 -27.68 -23.16 -4.47
C ILE A 556 -28.96 -24.00 -4.57
N TYR A 557 -29.83 -23.84 -3.58
CA TYR A 557 -31.19 -24.34 -3.65
C TYR A 557 -32.11 -23.28 -4.27
N VAL A 558 -32.84 -23.65 -5.32
CA VAL A 558 -33.83 -22.79 -5.97
C VAL A 558 -35.21 -23.23 -5.53
N HIS A 559 -35.94 -22.31 -4.89
CA HIS A 559 -37.31 -22.62 -4.45
C HIS A 559 -38.24 -22.84 -5.66
N ARG A 560 -39.05 -23.88 -5.59
CA ARG A 560 -40.11 -24.18 -6.57
C ARG A 560 -41.41 -24.49 -5.84
N ALA A 561 -42.53 -24.25 -6.53
CA ALA A 561 -43.87 -24.56 -6.03
C ALA A 561 -44.09 -26.07 -5.79
N GLN A 562 -43.39 -26.91 -6.57
CA GLN A 562 -43.38 -28.36 -6.43
C GLN A 562 -41.95 -28.86 -6.71
N GLY A 563 -41.50 -29.86 -5.96
CA GLY A 563 -40.18 -30.44 -6.11
C GLY A 563 -39.05 -29.72 -5.39
N ALA A 564 -37.86 -30.32 -5.44
CA ALA A 564 -36.60 -29.66 -5.10
C ALA A 564 -35.87 -29.26 -6.39
N SER A 565 -35.09 -28.17 -6.33
CA SER A 565 -34.22 -27.75 -7.45
C SER A 565 -32.88 -27.32 -6.91
N PHE A 566 -31.84 -28.01 -7.34
CA PHE A 566 -30.45 -27.69 -7.00
C PHE A 566 -29.76 -27.12 -8.22
N ARG A 567 -29.30 -25.87 -8.14
CA ARG A 567 -28.66 -25.16 -9.23
C ARG A 567 -27.15 -25.12 -9.02
N ILE A 568 -26.41 -25.68 -9.95
CA ILE A 568 -24.95 -25.57 -10.04
C ILE A 568 -24.65 -24.40 -11.00
N ILE A 569 -23.83 -23.47 -10.53
CA ILE A 569 -23.40 -22.28 -11.26
C ILE A 569 -21.94 -22.46 -11.63
N MET A 570 -21.67 -22.48 -12.94
CA MET A 570 -20.35 -22.71 -13.51
C MET A 570 -19.99 -21.57 -14.46
N GLU A 571 -18.70 -21.32 -14.67
CA GLU A 571 -18.23 -20.39 -15.70
C GLU A 571 -18.22 -21.06 -17.07
N ARG A 572 -18.74 -20.37 -18.08
CA ARG A 572 -18.71 -20.83 -19.48
C ARG A 572 -17.30 -20.63 -20.03
N TYR A 573 -16.76 -21.66 -20.67
CA TYR A 573 -15.58 -21.47 -21.51
C TYR A 573 -15.98 -20.72 -22.79
N LEU A 574 -15.47 -19.50 -22.95
CA LEU A 574 -15.66 -18.67 -24.14
C LEU A 574 -14.47 -18.86 -25.08
N THR A 575 -14.74 -19.25 -26.32
CA THR A 575 -13.72 -19.24 -27.39
C THR A 575 -13.60 -17.82 -27.97
N GLU A 576 -12.49 -17.47 -28.63
CA GLU A 576 -12.29 -16.13 -29.21
C GLU A 576 -13.42 -15.69 -30.18
N ASN A 577 -14.21 -16.64 -30.71
CA ASN A 577 -15.35 -16.37 -31.59
C ASN A 577 -16.66 -16.01 -30.86
N ASP A 578 -16.75 -16.20 -29.54
CA ASP A 578 -17.97 -15.94 -28.75
C ASP A 578 -18.07 -14.49 -28.21
N ASN A 579 -17.07 -13.64 -28.47
CA ASN A 579 -16.97 -12.26 -27.97
C ASN A 579 -17.52 -11.18 -28.95
N ILE A 580 -18.38 -11.56 -29.90
CA ILE A 580 -18.97 -10.62 -30.89
C ILE A 580 -20.37 -10.19 -30.48
#